data_AF-A0A3M1WPZ4-F1
#
_entry.id   AF-A0A3M1WPZ4-F1
#
_cell.length_a   1.000
_cell.length_b   1.000
_cell.length_c   1.000
_cell.angle_alpha   90.00
_cell.angle_beta   90.00
_cell.angle_gamma   90.00
#
_symmetry.space_group_name_H-M   'P 1'
#
loop_
_entity.id
_entity.type
_entity.pdbx_description
1 polymer ?
#
loop_
_entity_poly.entity_id
_entity_poly.type
_entity_poly.pdbx_seq_one_letter_code
_entity_poly.pdbx_strand_id
1 'polypeptide(L)' 'NGNLRLAWWDGKRWHVQIVDATEMAGNYTSLAFDAKGNPRISYFYVTDADLRFAWLEHVK' A
#
# COMPACT_ATOMS: atom_id res chain seq x y z
N ASN A 1 -5.45 -10.14 10.47
CA ASN A 1 -4.07 -9.93 9.95
C ASN A 1 -4.07 -10.11 8.45
N GLY A 2 -3.99 -9.02 7.68
CA GLY A 2 -4.01 -9.09 6.21
C GLY A 2 -4.39 -7.78 5.52
N ASN A 3 -4.33 -6.67 6.24
CA ASN A 3 -4.57 -5.32 5.76
C ASN A 3 -3.34 -4.75 5.03
N LEU A 4 -3.57 -3.83 4.11
CA LEU A 4 -2.53 -3.26 3.26
C LEU A 4 -1.82 -2.17 4.03
N ARG A 5 -0.50 -2.29 4.15
CA ARG A 5 0.35 -1.31 4.79
C ARG A 5 1.49 -0.91 3.87
N LEU A 6 1.84 0.37 3.89
CA LEU A 6 3.05 0.89 3.28
C LEU A 6 4.05 1.22 4.38
N ALA A 7 5.29 0.77 4.21
CA ALA A 7 6.40 1.13 5.07
C ALA A 7 7.52 1.79 4.27
N TRP A 8 8.10 2.86 4.80
CA TRP A 8 9.26 3.53 4.22
C TRP A 8 10.26 3.95 5.31
N TRP A 9 11.53 4.01 4.93
CA TRP A 9 12.63 4.42 5.80
C TRP A 9 13.01 5.87 5.49
N ASP A 10 13.02 6.74 6.50
CA ASP A 10 13.38 8.16 6.34
C ASP A 10 14.87 8.46 6.59
N GLY A 11 15.68 7.42 6.81
CA GLY A 11 17.08 7.56 7.24
C GLY A 11 17.30 7.33 8.74
N LYS A 12 16.24 7.35 9.57
CA LYS A 12 16.31 7.22 11.03
C LYS A 12 15.32 6.22 11.61
N ARG A 13 14.12 6.12 11.05
CA ARG A 13 13.06 5.21 11.50
C ARG A 13 12.21 4.70 10.35
N TRP A 14 11.58 3.55 10.58
CA TRP A 14 10.51 3.06 9.72
C TRP A 14 9.23 3.81 10.04
N HIS A 15 8.63 4.39 9.03
CA HIS A 15 7.25 4.87 9.07
C HIS A 15 6.36 3.80 8.47
N VAL A 16 5.18 3.61 9.07
CA VAL A 16 4.19 2.63 8.62
C VAL A 16 2.84 3.31 8.53
N GLN A 17 2.22 3.24 7.37
CA GLN A 17 0.89 3.76 7.12
C GLN A 17 -0.05 2.59 6.77
N ILE A 18 -1.23 2.58 7.39
CA ILE A 18 -2.33 1.70 6.95
C ILE A 18 -2.96 2.34 5.71
N VAL A 19 -2.86 1.65 4.58
CA VAL A 19 -3.36 2.11 3.28
C VAL A 19 -4.80 1.64 3.07
N ASP A 20 -5.07 0.38 3.41
CA ASP A 20 -6.41 -0.19 3.44
C ASP A 20 -6.53 -1.04 4.72
N ALA A 21 -7.46 -0.67 5.60
CA ALA A 21 -7.68 -1.34 6.87
C ALA A 21 -8.52 -2.62 6.75
N THR A 22 -9.07 -2.90 5.56
CA THR A 22 -9.92 -4.07 5.32
C THR A 22 -9.13 -5.36 5.57
N GLU A 23 -9.75 -6.34 6.25
CA GLU A 23 -9.10 -7.62 6.48
C GLU A 23 -8.84 -8.35 5.15
N MET A 24 -7.66 -8.94 5.01
CA MET A 24 -7.24 -9.65 3.79
C MET A 24 -7.15 -8.78 2.50
N ALA A 25 -7.15 -7.45 2.63
CA ALA A 25 -6.75 -6.52 1.59
C ALA A 25 -5.22 -6.38 1.56
N GLY A 26 -4.55 -6.97 0.57
CA GLY A 26 -3.08 -6.88 0.46
C GLY A 26 -2.40 -8.10 -0.14
N ASN A 27 -3.17 -9.06 -0.67
CA ASN A 27 -2.62 -10.22 -1.33
C ASN A 27 -2.02 -9.83 -2.68
N TYR A 28 -0.94 -10.52 -3.09
CA TYR A 28 -0.29 -10.31 -4.40
C TYR A 28 0.05 -8.83 -4.69
N THR A 29 0.48 -8.11 -3.66
CA THR A 29 0.73 -6.66 -3.75
C THR A 29 1.88 -6.35 -4.71
N SER A 30 1.68 -5.33 -5.55
CA SER A 30 2.73 -4.69 -6.36
C SER A 30 2.82 -3.21 -6.01
N LEU A 31 4.04 -2.69 -5.97
CA LEU A 31 4.34 -1.29 -5.64
C LEU A 31 5.19 -0.67 -6.74
N ALA A 32 4.76 0.48 -7.23
CA ALA A 32 5.54 1.37 -8.09
C ALA A 32 5.45 2.80 -7.56
N PHE A 33 6.30 3.68 -8.07
CA PHE A 33 6.27 5.11 -7.77
C PHE A 33 5.97 5.88 -9.05
N ASP A 34 5.15 6.93 -8.94
CA ASP A 34 4.96 7.85 -10.06
C ASP A 34 6.16 8.79 -10.24
N ALA A 35 6.10 9.65 -11.26
CA ALA A 35 7.18 10.60 -11.56
C ALA A 35 7.47 11.61 -10.43
N LYS A 36 6.57 11.77 -9.46
CA LYS A 36 6.74 12.62 -8.27
C LYS A 36 7.21 11.84 -7.05
N GLY A 37 7.51 10.55 -7.20
CA GLY A 37 7.91 9.67 -6.11
C GLY A 37 6.75 9.21 -5.22
N ASN A 38 5.50 9.34 -5.66
CA ASN A 38 4.35 8.92 -4.87
C ASN A 38 4.03 7.43 -5.10
N PRO A 39 3.72 6.67 -4.04
CA PRO A 39 3.36 5.25 -4.16
C PRO A 39 2.09 5.02 -4.97
N ARG A 40 2.14 4.01 -5.83
CA ARG A 40 1.03 3.44 -6.60
C ARG A 40 1.01 1.95 -6.32
N ILE A 41 -0.07 1.46 -5.70
CA ILE A 41 -0.12 0.12 -5.13
C ILE A 41 -1.32 -0.60 -5.72
N SER A 42 -1.09 -1.74 -6.37
CA SER A 42 -2.14 -2.67 -6.77
C SER A 42 -2.12 -3.89 -5.86
N TYR A 43 -3.28 -4.36 -5.45
CA TYR A 43 -3.40 -5.49 -4.53
C TYR A 43 -4.70 -6.25 -4.75
N PHE A 44 -4.65 -7.55 -4.51
CA PHE A 44 -5.82 -8.41 -4.58
C PHE A 44 -6.56 -8.41 -3.24
N TYR A 45 -7.86 -8.17 -3.28
CA TYR A 45 -8.74 -8.34 -2.15
C TYR A 45 -9.52 -9.64 -2.28
N VAL A 46 -9.29 -10.55 -1.34
CA VAL A 46 -9.70 -11.94 -1.48
C VAL A 46 -11.21 -12.15 -1.33
N THR A 47 -11.87 -11.33 -0.51
CA THR A 47 -13.29 -11.53 -0.19
C THR A 47 -14.18 -11.26 -1.40
N ASP A 48 -13.90 -10.18 -2.15
CA ASP A 48 -14.64 -9.85 -3.37
C ASP A 48 -13.95 -10.39 -4.64
N ALA A 49 -12.78 -11.02 -4.49
CA ALA A 49 -11.94 -11.53 -5.57
C ALA A 49 -11.62 -10.49 -6.65
N ASP A 50 -11.37 -9.25 -6.24
CA ASP A 50 -11.10 -8.12 -7.12
C ASP A 50 -9.67 -7.58 -7.00
N LEU A 51 -9.20 -6.95 -8.07
CA LEU A 51 -7.98 -6.16 -8.07
C LEU A 51 -8.34 -4.74 -7.62
N ARG A 52 -7.73 -4.29 -6.52
CA ARG A 52 -7.86 -2.94 -5.99
C ARG A 52 -6.60 -2.14 -6.25
N PHE A 53 -6.77 -0.82 -6.31
CA PHE A 53 -5.69 0.13 -6.54
C PHE A 53 -5.75 1.26 -5.53
N ALA A 54 -4.62 1.54 -4.88
CA ALA A 54 -4.44 2.65 -3.96
C ALA A 54 -3.36 3.60 -4.48
N TRP A 55 -3.62 4.90 -4.34
CA TRP A 55 -2.65 5.95 -4.57
C TRP A 55 -2.52 6.80 -3.30
N LEU A 56 -1.28 7.12 -2.96
CA LEU A 56 -0.98 8.02 -1.85
C LEU A 56 -0.32 9.27 -2.42
N GLU A 57 -0.53 10.41 -1.79
CA GLU A 57 0.21 11.64 -2.08
C GLU A 57 1.05 12.01 -0.87
N HIS A 58 2.25 12.53 -1.11
CA HIS A 58 3.09 13.15 -0.07
C HIS A 58 3.42 12.22 1.11
N VAL A 59 3.97 11.05 0.81
CA VAL A 59 4.63 10.23 1.84
C VAL A 59 5.91 10.95 2.27
N LYS A 60 5.91 11.56 3.46
CA LYS A 60 7.03 12.36 4.00
C LYS A 60 8.04 11.51 4.74
#